data_AF-A0A7C9AVN3-F1
#
_entry.id   AF-A0A7C9AVN3-F1
#
_cell.length_a   1.000
_cell.length_b   1.000
_cell.length_c   1.000
_cell.angle_alpha   90.00
_cell.angle_beta   90.00
_cell.angle_gamma   90.00
#
_symmetry.space_group_name_H-M   'P 1'
#
loop_
_entity.id
_entity.type
_entity.pdbx_description
1 polymer ?
#
loop_
_entity_poly.entity_id
_entity_poly.type
_entity_poly.pdbx_seq_one_letter_code
_entity_poly.pdbx_strand_id
1 'polypeptide(L)'
;SSDLLSLSSEVAAMAGAEELHVFWEEGMLKHETGRGVFDTGSDPGFLDVLENHPENADRVRNMVSILKRGPIAPLISWHQGRSASVSELLSFHSSDWEK
;
A
#
# COMPACT_ATOMS: atom_id res chain seq x y z
N SER A 1 -27.91 5.24 -6.29
CA SER A 1 -28.32 4.64 -5.00
C SER A 1 -28.68 3.17 -5.18
N SER A 2 -29.44 2.83 -6.22
CA SER A 2 -29.72 1.47 -6.71
C SER A 2 -28.47 0.69 -7.17
N ASP A 3 -27.51 1.34 -7.83
CA ASP A 3 -26.29 0.67 -8.32
C ASP A 3 -25.38 0.15 -7.20
N LEU A 4 -25.35 0.86 -6.06
CA LEU A 4 -24.54 0.49 -4.90
C LEU A 4 -25.09 -0.78 -4.22
N LEU A 5 -26.42 -0.92 -4.21
CA LEU A 5 -27.12 -2.09 -3.68
C LEU A 5 -26.93 -3.32 -4.58
N SER A 6 -26.92 -3.12 -5.91
CA SER A 6 -26.65 -4.17 -6.90
C SER A 6 -25.23 -4.74 -6.77
N LEU A 7 -24.23 -3.87 -6.60
CA LEU A 7 -22.84 -4.26 -6.34
C LEU A 7 -22.71 -5.08 -5.06
N SER A 8 -23.38 -4.69 -3.98
CA SER A 8 -23.34 -5.46 -2.73
C SER A 8 -23.99 -6.85 -2.84
N SER A 9 -25.03 -7.02 -3.66
CA SER A 9 -25.61 -8.36 -3.90
C SER A 9 -24.75 -9.27 -4.76
N GLU A 10 -23.98 -8.73 -5.71
CA GLU A 10 -23.04 -9.49 -6.53
C GLU A 10 -21.80 -9.93 -5.72
N VAL A 11 -21.29 -9.06 -4.85
CA VAL A 11 -20.19 -9.39 -3.93
C VAL A 11 -20.59 -10.49 -2.92
N ALA A 12 -21.84 -10.46 -2.44
CA ALA A 12 -22.38 -11.50 -1.59
C ALA A 12 -22.61 -12.83 -2.33
N ALA A 13 -23.00 -12.79 -3.62
CA ALA A 13 -23.11 -13.98 -4.46
C ALA A 13 -21.74 -14.60 -4.79
N MET A 14 -20.69 -13.78 -4.82
CA MET A 14 -19.29 -14.22 -4.85
C MET A 14 -18.78 -14.74 -3.50
N ALA A 15 -19.58 -14.91 -2.44
CA ALA A 15 -19.11 -15.45 -1.16
C ALA A 15 -18.69 -16.96 -1.20
N GLY A 16 -18.65 -17.56 -2.40
CA GLY A 16 -17.88 -18.78 -2.68
C GLY A 16 -16.49 -18.53 -3.32
N ALA A 17 -16.09 -17.27 -3.47
CA ALA A 17 -14.82 -16.83 -4.01
C ALA A 17 -13.77 -16.76 -2.90
N GLU A 18 -12.56 -17.20 -3.24
CA GLU A 18 -11.44 -17.35 -2.33
C GLU A 18 -11.19 -16.10 -1.47
N GLU A 19 -11.03 -16.34 -0.17
CA GLU A 19 -10.68 -15.33 0.82
C GLU A 19 -9.36 -14.62 0.47
N LEU A 20 -9.35 -13.28 0.46
CA LEU A 20 -8.17 -12.50 0.14
C LEU A 20 -7.32 -12.30 1.39
N HIS A 21 -6.14 -12.92 1.42
CA HIS A 21 -5.16 -12.72 2.49
C HIS A 21 -4.38 -11.43 2.27
N VAL A 22 -4.49 -10.48 3.21
CA VAL A 22 -3.76 -9.20 3.17
C VAL A 22 -2.82 -9.12 4.37
N PHE A 23 -1.53 -8.91 4.10
CA PHE A 23 -0.50 -8.72 5.12
C PHE A 23 -0.20 -7.23 5.28
N TRP A 24 -0.34 -6.69 6.50
CA TRP A 24 -0.14 -5.27 6.77
C TRP A 24 0.66 -5.04 8.04
N GLU A 25 1.50 -4.01 8.03
CA GLU A 25 2.27 -3.54 9.18
C GLU A 25 2.23 -2.01 9.17
N GLU A 26 1.95 -1.39 10.32
CA GLU A 26 1.71 0.06 10.41
C GLU A 26 2.98 0.89 10.14
N GLY A 27 4.15 0.34 10.44
CA GLY A 27 5.45 0.91 10.13
C GLY A 27 5.71 1.14 8.64
N MET A 28 4.94 0.54 7.74
CA MET A 28 4.96 0.89 6.30
C MET A 28 4.65 2.37 6.04
N LEU A 29 3.94 3.04 6.95
CA LEU A 29 3.64 4.48 6.85
C LEU A 29 4.80 5.38 7.30
N LYS A 30 5.88 4.83 7.85
CA LYS A 30 7.04 5.60 8.34
C LYS A 30 8.08 5.86 7.25
N HIS A 31 7.84 5.37 6.03
CA HIS A 31 8.75 5.58 4.91
C HIS A 31 8.62 7.01 4.39
N GLU A 32 9.66 7.81 4.61
CA GLU A 32 9.76 9.18 4.12
C GLU A 32 10.36 9.18 2.71
N THR A 33 9.50 9.37 1.71
CA THR A 33 9.86 9.35 0.28
C THR A 33 10.31 10.70 -0.28
N GLY A 34 10.28 11.75 0.55
CA GLY A 34 10.64 13.10 0.15
C GLY A 34 9.57 13.82 -0.67
N ARG A 35 9.94 14.98 -1.19
CA ARG A 35 9.08 15.87 -1.98
C ARG A 35 9.85 16.41 -3.18
N GLY A 36 9.12 16.77 -4.24
CA GLY A 36 9.69 17.24 -5.50
C GLY A 36 9.05 16.54 -6.69
N VAL A 37 9.74 16.54 -7.82
CA VAL A 37 9.28 15.86 -9.04
C VAL A 37 9.93 14.48 -9.09
N PHE A 38 9.14 13.41 -8.96
CA PHE A 38 9.63 12.02 -8.98
C PHE A 38 10.87 11.80 -8.08
N ASP A 39 11.91 11.15 -8.62
CA ASP A 39 13.12 10.70 -7.90
C ASP A 39 14.11 11.82 -7.56
N THR A 40 13.77 13.10 -7.80
CA THR A 40 14.68 14.23 -7.55
C THR A 40 15.05 14.39 -6.08
N GLY A 41 14.15 14.00 -5.16
CA GLY A 41 14.36 14.02 -3.72
C GLY A 41 14.73 15.39 -3.13
N SER A 42 14.64 16.47 -3.90
CA SER A 42 15.13 17.80 -3.56
C SER A 42 14.43 18.88 -4.39
N ASP A 43 14.42 20.11 -3.87
CA ASP A 43 13.93 21.29 -4.57
C ASP A 43 14.99 21.82 -5.55
N PRO A 44 14.74 21.81 -6.87
CA PRO A 44 15.69 22.33 -7.83
C PRO A 44 15.68 23.87 -7.93
N GLY A 45 14.84 24.57 -7.14
CA GLY A 45 14.80 26.03 -7.02
C GLY A 45 13.91 26.75 -8.03
N PHE A 46 13.14 26.01 -8.83
CA PHE A 46 12.21 26.53 -9.82
C PHE A 46 10.84 25.83 -9.79
N LEU A 47 10.54 25.05 -8.76
CA LEU A 47 9.23 24.43 -8.56
C LEU A 47 8.34 25.34 -7.71
N ASP A 48 7.14 25.63 -8.19
CA ASP A 48 6.15 26.39 -7.42
C ASP A 48 5.56 25.56 -6.25
N VAL A 49 5.52 24.23 -6.40
CA VAL A 49 5.03 23.29 -5.38
C VAL A 49 5.93 22.05 -5.34
N LEU A 50 6.38 21.70 -4.15
CA LEU A 50 7.05 20.42 -3.88
C LEU A 50 6.00 19.40 -3.45
N GLU A 51 5.47 18.66 -4.43
CA GLU A 51 4.50 17.60 -4.16
C GLU A 51 5.16 16.43 -3.41
N ASN A 52 4.37 15.73 -2.59
CA ASN A 52 4.81 14.48 -1.98
C ASN A 52 5.10 13.46 -3.09
N HIS A 53 6.15 12.66 -2.91
CA HIS A 53 6.48 11.59 -3.86
C HIS A 53 5.26 10.71 -4.15
N PRO A 54 5.03 10.23 -5.39
CA PRO A 54 3.87 9.39 -5.71
C PRO A 54 3.72 8.13 -4.85
N GLU A 55 4.77 7.68 -4.17
CA GLU A 55 4.79 6.50 -3.29
C GLU A 55 4.70 6.87 -1.78
N ASN A 56 4.22 8.06 -1.45
CA ASN A 56 4.13 8.55 -0.07
C ASN A 56 3.12 7.80 0.83
N ALA A 57 3.26 8.02 2.13
CA ALA A 57 2.42 7.43 3.17
C ALA A 57 0.93 7.78 3.06
N ASP A 58 0.55 8.95 2.55
CA ASP A 58 -0.86 9.31 2.37
C ASP A 58 -1.53 8.44 1.31
N ARG A 59 -0.81 8.16 0.21
CA ARG A 59 -1.30 7.23 -0.82
C ARG A 59 -1.51 5.83 -0.24
N VAL A 60 -0.54 5.33 0.52
CA VAL A 60 -0.65 4.01 1.18
C VAL A 60 -1.81 3.99 2.17
N ARG A 61 -1.97 5.04 3.00
CA ARG A 61 -3.09 5.15 3.95
C ARG A 61 -4.43 5.09 3.22
N ASN A 62 -4.56 5.77 2.09
CA ASN A 62 -5.78 5.73 1.29
C ASN A 62 -6.07 4.34 0.74
N MET A 63 -5.07 3.64 0.20
CA MET A 63 -5.21 2.24 -0.27
C MET A 63 -5.66 1.31 0.87
N VAL A 64 -4.98 1.35 2.02
CA VAL A 64 -5.35 0.55 3.21
C VAL A 64 -6.77 0.88 3.67
N SER A 65 -7.17 2.14 3.60
CA SER A 65 -8.50 2.56 4.00
C SER A 65 -9.61 2.01 3.10
N ILE A 66 -9.34 1.89 1.79
CA ILE A 66 -10.23 1.25 0.81
C ILE A 66 -10.36 -0.24 1.13
N LEU A 67 -9.26 -0.92 1.46
CA LEU A 67 -9.31 -2.34 1.84
C LEU A 67 -10.08 -2.55 3.15
N LYS A 68 -9.91 -1.66 4.14
CA LYS A 68 -10.57 -1.78 5.45
C LYS A 68 -12.06 -1.44 5.43
N ARG A 69 -12.49 -0.52 4.56
CA ARG A 69 -13.87 0.05 4.60
C ARG A 69 -14.63 -0.04 3.28
N GLY A 70 -13.98 -0.48 2.22
CA GLY A 70 -14.55 -0.55 0.88
C GLY A 70 -15.40 -1.81 0.65
N PRO A 71 -15.98 -1.94 -0.55
CA PRO A 71 -16.92 -3.01 -0.89
C PRO A 71 -16.37 -4.43 -0.75
N ILE A 72 -15.04 -4.59 -0.86
CA ILE A 72 -14.38 -5.90 -0.74
C ILE A 72 -13.90 -6.23 0.67
N ALA A 73 -14.07 -5.32 1.65
CA ALA A 73 -13.61 -5.52 3.02
C ALA A 73 -14.12 -6.85 3.66
N PRO A 74 -15.37 -7.30 3.41
CA PRO A 74 -15.85 -8.57 3.95
C PRO A 74 -15.14 -9.81 3.40
N LEU A 75 -14.38 -9.68 2.29
CA LEU A 75 -13.64 -10.78 1.67
C LEU A 75 -12.18 -10.85 2.14
N ILE A 76 -11.74 -9.93 3.00
CA ILE A 76 -10.33 -9.79 3.37
C ILE A 76 -10.06 -10.41 4.74
N SER A 77 -9.09 -11.31 4.75
CA SER A 77 -8.43 -11.82 5.95
C SER A 77 -7.15 -11.05 6.20
N TRP A 78 -7.08 -10.32 7.32
CA TRP A 78 -5.91 -9.52 7.68
C TRP A 78 -4.88 -10.31 8.47
N HIS A 79 -3.63 -10.19 8.08
CA HIS A 79 -2.47 -10.81 8.70
C HIS A 79 -1.44 -9.76 9.08
N GLN A 80 -0.71 -10.02 10.16
CA GLN A 80 0.38 -9.15 10.58
C GLN A 80 1.58 -9.31 9.65
N GLY A 81 2.01 -8.22 9.02
CA GLY A 81 3.27 -8.18 8.27
C GLY A 81 4.49 -8.23 9.19
N ARG A 82 5.63 -8.64 8.64
CA ARG A 82 6.93 -8.63 9.33
C ARG A 82 8.03 -8.11 8.40
N SER A 83 9.10 -7.61 8.98
CA SER A 83 10.33 -7.34 8.23
C SER A 83 10.94 -8.64 7.70
N ALA A 84 11.58 -8.55 6.53
CA ALA A 84 12.45 -9.60 6.03
C ALA A 84 13.69 -9.71 6.92
N SER A 85 14.20 -10.93 7.12
CA SER A 85 15.49 -11.14 7.76
C SER A 85 16.64 -10.84 6.79
N VAL A 86 17.84 -10.58 7.29
CA VAL A 86 19.03 -10.38 6.46
C VAL A 86 19.26 -11.60 5.54
N SER A 87 19.07 -12.82 6.04
CA SER A 87 19.24 -14.03 5.20
C SER A 87 18.22 -14.11 4.06
N GLU A 88 16.99 -13.61 4.27
CA GLU A 88 15.97 -13.53 3.23
C GLU A 88 16.28 -12.44 2.20
N LEU A 89 16.81 -11.30 2.64
CA LEU A 89 17.28 -10.25 1.72
C LEU A 89 18.44 -10.77 0.85
N LEU A 90 19.39 -11.48 1.47
CA LEU A 90 20.55 -12.04 0.77
C LEU A 90 20.25 -13.26 -0.11
N SER A 91 19.03 -13.82 -0.08
CA SER A 91 18.65 -14.84 -1.06
C SER A 91 18.45 -14.28 -2.47
N PHE A 92 18.32 -12.95 -2.59
CA PHE A 92 18.15 -12.24 -3.87
C PHE A 92 19.20 -11.12 -4.08
N HIS A 93 19.58 -10.40 -3.03
CA HIS A 93 20.53 -9.29 -3.13
C HIS A 93 21.97 -9.73 -2.83
N SER A 94 22.96 -9.19 -3.57
CA SER A 94 24.38 -9.36 -3.27
C SER A 94 24.81 -8.52 -2.08
N SER A 95 25.60 -9.05 -1.14
CA SER A 95 26.01 -8.41 0.13
C SER A 95 26.57 -6.98 0.04
N ASP A 96 26.96 -6.52 -1.15
CA ASP A 96 27.40 -5.14 -1.38
C ASP A 96 26.28 -4.08 -1.35
N TRP A 97 25.00 -4.48 -1.22
CA TRP A 97 23.85 -3.55 -1.21
C TRP A 97 23.68 -2.75 0.10
N GLU A 98 24.26 -3.21 1.22
CA GLU A 98 24.12 -2.58 2.56
C GLU A 98 25.10 -1.43 2.82
N LYS A 99 25.84 -0.96 1.79
CA LYS A 99 26.77 0.19 1.92
C LYS A 99 26.04 1.51 1.70
#